data_AF-A0ABD2JKF7-F1
#
_entry.id   AF-A0ABD2JKF7-F1
#
_cell.length_a   1.000
_cell.length_b   1.000
_cell.length_c   1.000
_cell.angle_alpha   90.00
_cell.angle_beta   90.00
_cell.angle_gamma   90.00
#
_symmetry.space_group_name_H-M   'P 1'
#
loop_
_entity.id
_entity.type
_entity.pdbx_description
1 polymer ?
#
loop_
_entity_poly.entity_id
_entity_poly.type
_entity_poly.pdbx_seq_one_letter_code
_entity_poly.pdbx_strand_id
1 'polypeptide(L)'
;MQKAGGGSSNNLEDILSSVFGFTSSTKTSNRSLADMVKENDALMMDPLSVQIRDWTSGKERNIRALLGSLNAILWEEAAHQWKQPTMAELFVADNVKKQYHRACLVVHPDKLVGSVHEPLAKAIFTELNDAWTEFQKNASAS
;
A
#
# COMPACT_ATOMS: atom_id res chain seq x y z
N MET A 1 25.21 65.97 -15.91
CA MET A 1 24.70 65.35 -14.66
C MET A 1 23.91 64.09 -15.00
N GLN A 2 24.25 62.95 -14.38
CA GLN A 2 23.50 61.68 -14.25
C GLN A 2 24.50 60.61 -13.74
N LYS A 3 24.22 59.56 -12.95
CA LYS A 3 23.28 59.16 -11.88
C LYS A 3 23.67 57.69 -11.59
N ALA A 4 23.85 57.27 -10.35
CA ALA A 4 23.86 55.85 -9.93
C ALA A 4 23.44 55.86 -8.44
N GLY A 5 22.33 55.24 -8.00
CA GLY A 5 21.89 53.86 -8.20
C GLY A 5 22.65 52.98 -7.21
N GLY A 6 22.10 52.30 -6.20
CA GLY A 6 20.74 51.89 -5.86
C GLY A 6 20.84 50.46 -5.32
N GLY A 7 20.31 50.20 -4.11
CA GLY A 7 19.86 48.86 -3.67
C GLY A 7 20.92 47.87 -3.17
N SER A 8 20.98 47.71 -1.84
CA SER A 8 21.57 46.55 -1.17
C SER A 8 20.66 45.33 -1.34
N SER A 9 21.14 44.26 -1.98
CA SER A 9 20.54 42.91 -1.97
C SER A 9 21.48 41.91 -2.66
N ASN A 10 22.53 41.41 -2.00
CA ASN A 10 23.35 40.29 -2.52
C ASN A 10 23.88 39.34 -1.44
N ASN A 11 23.49 39.50 -0.17
CA ASN A 11 24.11 38.74 0.93
C ASN A 11 23.52 37.34 1.12
N LEU A 12 22.33 37.08 0.56
CA LEU A 12 21.61 35.82 0.75
C LEU A 12 21.97 34.77 -0.31
N GLU A 13 22.35 35.23 -1.51
CA GLU A 13 22.74 34.36 -2.65
C GLU A 13 24.11 33.67 -2.41
N ASP A 14 25.04 34.37 -1.77
CA ASP A 14 26.41 33.88 -1.52
C ASP A 14 26.45 32.77 -0.45
N ILE A 15 25.58 32.90 0.57
CA ILE A 15 25.46 31.91 1.65
C ILE A 15 24.89 30.58 1.13
N LEU A 16 23.99 30.64 0.14
CA LEU A 16 23.41 29.43 -0.47
C LEU A 16 24.41 28.72 -1.38
N SER A 17 25.19 29.46 -2.16
CA SER A 17 26.20 28.90 -3.08
C SER A 17 27.37 28.24 -2.34
N SER A 18 27.82 28.83 -1.22
CA SER A 18 28.98 28.30 -0.47
C SER A 18 28.67 27.04 0.35
N VAL A 19 27.43 26.85 0.81
CA VAL A 19 27.03 25.66 1.60
C VAL A 19 26.53 24.53 0.69
N PHE A 20 25.84 24.88 -0.39
CA PHE A 20 25.26 23.93 -1.33
C PHE A 20 25.84 24.23 -2.71
N GLY A 21 26.96 23.59 -3.06
CA GLY A 21 27.62 23.79 -4.35
C GLY A 21 26.73 23.38 -5.53
N PHE A 22 25.82 24.26 -5.95
CA PHE A 22 24.87 24.05 -7.03
C PHE A 22 25.32 24.84 -8.26
N THR A 23 25.81 24.13 -9.27
CA THR A 23 26.10 24.73 -10.58
C THR A 23 24.78 24.96 -11.30
N SER A 24 24.49 26.19 -11.70
CA SER A 24 23.33 26.55 -12.53
C SER A 24 23.36 25.77 -13.86
N SER A 25 22.49 24.76 -14.00
CA SER A 25 22.07 24.24 -15.29
C SER A 25 20.54 24.12 -15.31
N THR A 26 19.96 25.00 -16.10
CA THR A 26 18.66 24.98 -16.76
C THR A 26 17.72 23.78 -16.58
N LYS A 27 16.43 24.14 -16.39
CA LYS A 27 15.20 23.34 -16.54
C LYS A 27 14.82 22.51 -15.31
N THR A 28 14.12 23.14 -14.38
CA THR A 28 13.43 22.45 -13.27
C THR A 28 11.94 22.73 -13.33
N SER A 29 11.21 21.70 -13.72
CA SER A 29 9.76 21.55 -13.60
C SER A 29 9.28 21.94 -12.21
N ASN A 30 8.13 22.61 -12.12
CA ASN A 30 7.39 22.81 -10.87
C ASN A 30 7.09 21.46 -10.21
N ARG A 31 7.97 21.00 -9.31
CA ARG A 31 7.69 19.84 -8.44
C ARG A 31 6.81 20.33 -7.31
N SER A 32 5.58 19.85 -7.26
CA SER A 32 4.61 20.21 -6.23
C SER A 32 5.03 19.60 -4.90
N LEU A 33 4.77 20.30 -3.78
CA LEU A 33 4.98 19.75 -2.43
C LEU A 33 4.29 18.39 -2.24
N ALA A 34 3.18 18.15 -2.97
CA ALA A 34 2.46 16.89 -2.98
C ALA A 34 3.29 15.70 -3.50
N ASP A 35 4.22 15.93 -4.44
CA ASP A 35 5.11 14.87 -4.96
C ASP A 35 6.24 14.56 -3.98
N MET A 36 6.78 15.56 -3.27
CA MET A 36 7.81 15.35 -2.23
C MET A 36 7.25 14.68 -0.97
N VAL A 37 6.01 14.98 -0.57
CA VAL A 37 5.32 14.28 0.52
C VAL A 37 5.07 12.81 0.15
N LYS A 38 4.64 12.55 -1.09
CA LYS A 38 4.42 11.20 -1.61
C LYS A 38 5.72 10.39 -1.77
N GLU A 39 6.83 11.03 -2.09
CA GLU A 39 8.16 10.41 -2.17
C GLU A 39 8.74 10.12 -0.78
N ASN A 40 8.46 10.96 0.22
CA ASN A 40 8.89 10.72 1.60
C ASN A 40 8.12 9.56 2.28
N ASP A 41 6.84 9.36 1.95
CA ASP A 41 6.07 8.17 2.35
C ASP A 41 6.61 6.87 1.70
N ALA A 42 7.23 6.96 0.53
CA ALA A 42 7.84 5.80 -0.12
C ALA A 42 9.17 5.37 0.52
N LEU A 43 9.86 6.27 1.23
CA LEU A 43 11.16 6.02 1.87
C LEU A 43 11.05 5.39 3.26
N MET A 44 9.90 5.50 3.92
CA MET A 44 9.55 4.74 5.11
C MET A 44 8.34 3.87 4.80
N MET A 45 8.55 2.74 4.12
CA MET A 45 7.47 1.77 3.98
C MET A 45 7.01 1.35 5.38
N ASP A 46 5.77 1.73 5.70
CA ASP A 46 5.07 1.32 6.91
C ASP A 46 5.22 -0.20 7.07
N PRO A 47 5.65 -0.74 8.23
CA PRO A 47 5.84 -2.18 8.43
C PRO A 47 4.65 -3.01 7.96
N LEU A 48 3.44 -2.46 8.07
CA LEU A 48 2.22 -3.05 7.55
C LEU A 48 2.22 -3.20 6.02
N SER A 49 2.61 -2.15 5.31
CA SER A 49 2.68 -2.16 3.84
C SER A 49 3.68 -3.20 3.33
N VAL A 50 4.80 -3.38 4.05
CA VAL A 50 5.78 -4.44 3.76
C VAL A 50 5.15 -5.81 3.99
N GLN A 51 4.49 -6.01 5.12
CA GLN A 51 3.84 -7.29 5.46
C GLN A 51 2.79 -7.69 4.41
N ILE A 52 1.93 -6.75 3.99
CA ILE A 52 0.92 -6.98 2.96
C ILE A 52 1.59 -7.30 1.63
N ARG A 53 2.59 -6.51 1.21
CA ARG A 53 3.30 -6.73 -0.05
C ARG A 53 3.98 -8.10 -0.09
N ASP A 54 4.66 -8.48 0.98
CA ASP A 54 5.36 -9.76 1.05
C ASP A 54 4.35 -10.93 1.03
N TRP A 55 3.19 -10.75 1.66
CA TRP A 55 2.11 -11.72 1.61
C TRP A 55 1.44 -11.83 0.23
N THR A 56 1.24 -10.72 -0.49
CA THR A 56 0.60 -10.73 -1.82
C THR A 56 1.56 -11.08 -2.94
N SER A 57 2.86 -10.88 -2.75
CA SER A 57 3.90 -11.11 -3.76
C SER A 57 3.77 -12.48 -4.45
N GLY A 58 3.66 -12.46 -5.78
CA GLY A 58 3.51 -13.68 -6.61
C GLY A 58 2.16 -14.37 -6.51
N LYS A 59 1.20 -13.83 -5.75
CA LYS A 59 -0.15 -14.37 -5.53
C LYS A 59 -1.24 -13.31 -5.75
N GLU A 60 -0.86 -12.17 -6.31
CA GLU A 60 -1.74 -11.03 -6.60
C GLU A 60 -2.95 -11.51 -7.39
N ARG A 61 -4.14 -11.11 -6.91
CA ARG A 61 -5.42 -11.42 -7.56
C ARG A 61 -5.74 -12.92 -7.71
N ASN A 62 -4.95 -13.81 -7.07
CA ASN A 62 -5.21 -15.24 -7.01
C ASN A 62 -5.90 -15.60 -5.69
N ILE A 63 -7.23 -15.61 -5.70
CA ILE A 63 -8.02 -15.81 -4.48
C ILE A 63 -7.70 -17.14 -3.77
N ARG A 64 -7.36 -18.20 -4.51
CA ARG A 64 -7.02 -19.50 -3.92
C ARG A 64 -5.71 -19.42 -3.15
N ALA A 65 -4.69 -18.78 -3.73
CA ALA A 65 -3.39 -18.62 -3.08
C ALA A 65 -3.45 -17.68 -1.86
N LEU A 66 -4.25 -16.61 -1.94
CA LEU A 66 -4.46 -15.69 -0.82
C LEU A 66 -5.17 -16.38 0.34
N LEU A 67 -6.31 -17.05 0.10
CA LEU A 67 -7.03 -17.80 1.14
C LEU A 67 -6.17 -18.93 1.73
N GLY A 68 -5.43 -19.64 0.89
CA GLY A 68 -4.53 -20.72 1.30
C GLY A 68 -3.30 -20.24 2.09
N SER A 69 -3.02 -18.94 2.14
CA SER A 69 -1.90 -18.37 2.90
C SER A 69 -2.29 -17.25 3.87
N LEU A 70 -3.60 -17.08 4.14
CA LEU A 70 -4.11 -15.98 4.95
C LEU A 70 -3.54 -16.01 6.39
N ASN A 71 -3.30 -17.19 6.95
CA ASN A 71 -2.71 -17.37 8.29
C ASN A 71 -1.35 -16.67 8.48
N ALA A 72 -0.60 -16.40 7.40
CA ALA A 72 0.70 -15.75 7.50
C ALA A 72 0.62 -14.26 7.88
N ILE A 73 -0.56 -13.64 7.74
CA ILE A 73 -0.75 -12.20 7.92
C ILE A 73 -1.82 -11.83 8.95
N LEU A 74 -2.52 -12.83 9.50
CA LEU A 74 -3.50 -12.60 10.57
C LEU A 74 -2.81 -12.32 11.90
N TRP A 75 -3.44 -11.46 12.71
CA TRP A 75 -3.12 -11.31 14.12
C TRP A 75 -3.70 -12.47 14.95
N GLU A 76 -3.27 -12.61 16.21
CA GLU A 76 -3.52 -13.78 17.04
C GLU A 76 -5.01 -14.13 17.15
N GLU A 77 -5.86 -13.17 17.48
CA GLU A 77 -7.30 -13.40 17.65
C GLU A 77 -7.98 -13.85 16.33
N ALA A 78 -7.58 -13.26 15.20
CA ALA A 78 -8.12 -13.64 13.90
C ALA A 78 -7.61 -15.01 13.43
N ALA A 79 -6.33 -15.32 13.69
CA ALA A 79 -5.74 -16.62 13.38
C ALA A 79 -6.46 -17.77 14.12
N HIS A 80 -6.92 -17.51 15.35
CA HIS A 80 -7.69 -18.50 16.13
C HIS A 80 -9.08 -18.75 15.53
N GLN A 81 -9.69 -17.74 14.90
CA GLN A 81 -10.99 -17.87 14.24
C GLN A 81 -10.89 -18.39 12.80
N TRP A 82 -9.71 -18.28 12.19
CA TRP A 82 -9.47 -18.69 10.81
C TRP A 82 -9.02 -20.16 10.72
N LYS A 83 -9.90 -20.99 10.15
CA LYS A 83 -9.51 -22.34 9.74
C LYS A 83 -8.94 -22.31 8.32
N GLN A 84 -7.61 -22.36 8.22
CA GLN A 84 -6.94 -22.35 6.92
C GLN A 84 -7.38 -23.53 6.04
N PRO A 85 -7.91 -23.26 4.84
CA PRO A 85 -8.34 -24.29 3.92
C PRO A 85 -7.14 -25.02 3.30
N THR A 86 -7.32 -26.30 3.02
CA THR A 86 -6.33 -27.05 2.25
C THR A 86 -6.46 -26.74 0.76
N MET A 87 -5.38 -26.95 -0.02
CA MET A 87 -5.44 -26.74 -1.48
C MET A 87 -6.48 -27.62 -2.17
N ALA A 88 -6.78 -28.81 -1.62
CA ALA A 88 -7.83 -29.68 -2.11
C ALA A 88 -9.23 -29.06 -1.97
N GLU A 89 -9.49 -28.38 -0.84
CA GLU A 89 -10.76 -27.68 -0.61
C GLU A 89 -10.95 -26.51 -1.58
N LEU A 90 -9.86 -25.85 -1.98
CA LEU A 90 -9.87 -24.69 -2.87
C LEU A 90 -9.97 -25.05 -4.37
N PHE A 91 -10.00 -26.33 -4.71
CA PHE A 91 -10.13 -26.77 -6.10
C PHE A 91 -11.50 -26.41 -6.69
N VAL A 92 -12.58 -26.65 -5.93
CA VAL A 92 -13.96 -26.41 -6.35
C VAL A 92 -14.37 -24.95 -6.12
N ALA A 93 -14.93 -24.30 -7.15
CA ALA A 93 -15.31 -22.87 -7.09
C ALA A 93 -16.28 -22.52 -5.95
N ASP A 94 -17.25 -23.39 -5.67
CA ASP A 94 -18.20 -23.21 -4.56
C ASP A 94 -17.52 -23.17 -3.19
N ASN A 95 -16.46 -23.97 -3.02
CA ASN A 95 -15.70 -23.96 -1.78
C ASN A 95 -14.86 -22.69 -1.67
N VAL A 96 -14.28 -22.21 -2.77
CA VAL A 96 -13.59 -20.90 -2.79
C VAL A 96 -14.54 -19.79 -2.35
N LYS A 97 -15.77 -19.77 -2.88
CA LYS A 97 -16.81 -18.81 -2.47
C LYS A 97 -17.08 -18.87 -0.96
N LYS A 98 -17.28 -20.06 -0.42
CA LYS A 98 -17.55 -20.25 1.03
C LYS A 98 -16.38 -19.77 1.88
N GLN A 99 -15.16 -20.13 1.51
CA GLN A 99 -13.96 -19.73 2.26
C GLN A 99 -13.70 -18.23 2.16
N TYR A 100 -13.94 -17.62 1.00
CA TYR A 100 -13.88 -16.16 0.82
C TYR A 100 -14.82 -15.44 1.79
N HIS A 101 -16.09 -15.83 1.86
CA HIS A 101 -17.05 -15.19 2.78
C HIS A 101 -16.63 -15.36 4.24
N ARG A 102 -16.09 -16.53 4.61
CA ARG A 102 -15.56 -16.76 5.96
C ARG A 102 -14.36 -15.84 6.25
N ALA A 103 -13.45 -15.68 5.29
CA ALA A 103 -12.29 -14.79 5.45
C ALA A 103 -12.76 -13.35 5.69
N CYS A 104 -13.69 -12.85 4.88
CA CYS A 104 -14.28 -11.52 5.05
C CYS A 104 -14.90 -11.30 6.44
N LEU A 105 -15.49 -12.33 7.06
CA LEU A 105 -16.05 -12.23 8.41
C LEU A 105 -14.98 -12.16 9.50
N VAL A 106 -13.84 -12.82 9.30
CA VAL A 106 -12.70 -12.81 10.23
C VAL A 106 -11.96 -11.49 10.16
N VAL A 107 -11.68 -10.99 8.95
CA VAL A 107 -10.92 -9.75 8.73
C VAL A 107 -11.81 -8.52 8.49
N HIS A 108 -13.06 -8.54 8.95
CA HIS A 108 -13.97 -7.43 8.69
C HIS A 108 -13.53 -6.17 9.44
N PRO A 109 -13.29 -5.03 8.77
CA PRO A 109 -12.75 -3.83 9.41
C PRO A 109 -13.69 -3.23 10.46
N ASP A 110 -15.01 -3.39 10.31
CA ASP A 110 -16.01 -2.90 11.28
C ASP A 110 -15.83 -3.51 12.69
N LYS A 111 -15.38 -4.76 12.77
CA LYS A 111 -15.13 -5.43 14.06
C LYS A 111 -13.87 -4.91 14.75
N LEU A 112 -13.07 -4.13 14.05
CA LEU A 112 -11.72 -3.69 14.46
C LEU A 112 -11.63 -2.17 14.50
N VAL A 113 -12.75 -1.46 14.42
CA VAL A 113 -12.78 0.01 14.47
C VAL A 113 -12.11 0.49 15.77
N GLY A 114 -11.04 1.28 15.63
CA GLY A 114 -10.24 1.77 16.76
C GLY A 114 -9.20 0.79 17.29
N SER A 115 -9.02 -0.37 16.66
CA SER A 115 -7.93 -1.31 16.95
C SER A 115 -6.68 -1.00 16.13
N VAL A 116 -5.52 -1.39 16.64
CA VAL A 116 -4.24 -1.35 15.91
C VAL A 116 -4.26 -2.22 14.64
N HIS A 117 -5.15 -3.21 14.57
CA HIS A 117 -5.30 -4.10 13.42
C HIS A 117 -6.26 -3.57 12.35
N GLU A 118 -6.95 -2.45 12.57
CA GLU A 118 -7.89 -1.88 11.60
C GLU A 118 -7.24 -1.64 10.22
N PRO A 119 -6.04 -1.02 10.12
CA PRO A 119 -5.43 -0.76 8.83
C PRO A 119 -5.03 -2.06 8.11
N LEU A 120 -4.54 -3.06 8.87
CA LEU A 120 -4.20 -4.39 8.37
C LEU A 120 -5.42 -5.12 7.82
N ALA A 121 -6.53 -5.11 8.56
CA ALA A 121 -7.77 -5.72 8.12
C ALA A 121 -8.31 -5.08 6.85
N LYS A 122 -8.27 -3.74 6.74
CA LYS A 122 -8.67 -3.02 5.51
C LYS A 122 -7.81 -3.44 4.31
N ALA A 123 -6.50 -3.54 4.49
CA ALA A 123 -5.59 -3.95 3.42
C ALA A 123 -5.86 -5.39 2.96
N ILE A 124 -5.94 -6.36 3.89
CA ILE A 124 -6.28 -7.75 3.58
C ILE A 124 -7.65 -7.84 2.89
N PHE A 125 -8.65 -7.14 3.41
CA PHE A 125 -10.01 -7.16 2.88
C PHE A 125 -10.05 -6.64 1.44
N THR A 126 -9.29 -5.59 1.14
CA THR A 126 -9.18 -5.03 -0.23
C THR A 126 -8.57 -6.06 -1.18
N GLU A 127 -7.42 -6.65 -0.83
CA GLU A 127 -6.74 -7.67 -1.64
C GLU A 127 -7.63 -8.90 -1.91
N LEU A 128 -8.38 -9.34 -0.90
CA LEU A 128 -9.32 -10.45 -1.05
C LEU A 128 -10.49 -10.09 -1.98
N ASN A 129 -11.04 -8.88 -1.90
CA ASN A 129 -12.12 -8.44 -2.79
C ASN A 129 -11.65 -8.31 -4.24
N ASP A 130 -10.46 -7.77 -4.46
CA ASP A 130 -9.89 -7.62 -5.79
C ASP A 130 -9.66 -8.98 -6.46
N ALA A 131 -9.06 -9.92 -5.71
CA ALA A 131 -8.87 -11.29 -6.17
C ALA A 131 -10.19 -12.04 -6.39
N TRP A 132 -11.18 -11.83 -5.53
CA TRP A 132 -12.51 -12.43 -5.68
C TRP A 132 -13.24 -11.90 -6.92
N THR A 133 -13.18 -10.60 -7.17
CA THR A 133 -13.77 -9.96 -8.35
C THR A 133 -13.16 -10.54 -9.63
N GLU A 134 -11.83 -10.71 -9.68
CA GLU A 134 -11.19 -11.34 -10.83
C GLU A 134 -11.54 -12.81 -10.99
N PHE A 135 -11.64 -13.56 -9.88
CA PHE A 135 -12.11 -14.94 -9.90
C PHE A 135 -13.53 -15.06 -10.48
N GLN A 136 -14.45 -14.18 -10.08
CA GLN A 136 -15.81 -14.15 -10.61
C GLN A 136 -15.85 -13.80 -12.10
N LYS A 137 -15.03 -12.84 -12.54
CA LYS A 137 -14.91 -12.48 -13.95
C LYS A 137 -14.48 -13.69 -14.79
N ASN A 138 -13.46 -14.42 -14.34
CA ASN A 138 -12.95 -15.60 -15.03
C ASN A 138 -13.95 -16.75 -15.04
N ALA A 139 -14.69 -16.94 -13.94
CA ALA A 139 -15.76 -17.94 -13.86
C ALA A 139 -16.95 -17.63 -14.78
N SER A 140 -17.27 -16.36 -15.01
CA SER A 140 -18.34 -15.93 -15.91
C SER A 140 -17.96 -15.96 -17.40
N ALA A 141 -16.65 -16.00 -17.70
CA ALA A 141 -16.11 -16.02 -19.05
C ALA A 141 -15.87 -17.44 -19.59
N SER A 142 -16.06 -18.47 -18.75
CA SER A 142 -15.91 -19.90 -19.09
C SER A 142 -17.27 -20.56 -19.21
#